data_AF-A0A5N0DVF4-F1
#
_entry.id   AF-A0A5N0DVF4-F1
#
_cell.length_a   1.000
_cell.length_b   1.000
_cell.length_c   1.000
_cell.angle_alpha   90.00
_cell.angle_beta   90.00
_cell.angle_gamma   90.00
#
_symmetry.space_group_name_H-M   'P 1'
#
loop_
_entity.id
_entity.type
_entity.pdbx_description
1 polymer ?
#
loop_
_entity_poly.entity_id
_entity_poly.type
_entity_poly.pdbx_seq_one_letter_code
_entity_poly.pdbx_strand_id
1 'polypeptide(L)'
;MTTPIRGTAGFALFDTAVGRCGIGWTTHGIASVQLPEATEIRTRARLRRRLPDAAEVTPPPVAQHAIDRIIALLAGVEDDLGDLPLDMSGVPEFHRRVYAAARKVRPGTTVTYGTLAQQLGAPDAARAVGQAMGRNPFAIVVPCHRVVAAGGGLGGFSATGGVTTKLKMLAAEGTAPPQKPVRSRLPFDPADAVARLRRADRKLAACIDTIGSCLLATEPTSTLFGGLARAIVYQQLSTAAAATIHRRALALPGGSGPDLVPAQILGATDNELRDAGLSRPKQLALRDLADRVDRGALPTLAATRRMNDAAIIEQLTQVRGIGVWSAQMFLIFRLGRPDVLPGDDLGVRKGFAVVYGCDLPTAEQVLSHGERWRPYRTVASWYLWQSAGGR
;
A
#
# COMPACT_ATOMS: atom_id res chain seq x y z
N MET A 1 31.80 -19.51 12.15
CA MET A 1 32.28 -20.01 10.86
C MET A 1 31.12 -20.73 10.18
N THR A 2 30.59 -20.17 9.11
CA THR A 2 29.47 -20.73 8.34
C THR A 2 29.97 -21.90 7.50
N THR A 3 29.38 -23.09 7.68
CA THR A 3 29.71 -24.29 6.90
C THR A 3 29.35 -24.05 5.43
N PRO A 4 30.28 -24.18 4.47
CA PRO A 4 30.01 -23.96 3.05
C PRO A 4 29.05 -25.02 2.50
N ILE A 5 28.19 -24.61 1.57
CA ILE A 5 27.29 -25.53 0.86
C ILE A 5 28.14 -26.33 -0.13
N ARG A 6 28.42 -27.61 0.18
CA ARG A 6 28.96 -28.54 -0.81
C ARG A 6 27.82 -28.92 -1.77
N GLY A 7 27.78 -28.29 -2.95
CA GLY A 7 26.79 -28.59 -4.00
C GLY A 7 26.76 -27.56 -5.12
N THR A 8 26.21 -27.95 -6.27
CA THR A 8 25.91 -27.09 -7.42
C THR A 8 24.81 -26.08 -7.07
N ALA A 9 24.88 -24.88 -7.66
CA ALA A 9 23.83 -23.87 -7.49
C ALA A 9 22.46 -24.41 -7.94
N GLY A 10 21.41 -24.05 -7.23
CA GLY A 10 20.07 -24.58 -7.47
C GLY A 10 18.99 -23.71 -6.85
N PHE A 11 17.74 -24.03 -7.17
CA PHE A 11 16.59 -23.43 -6.51
C PHE A 11 15.48 -24.48 -6.30
N ALA A 12 14.55 -24.19 -5.40
CA ALA A 12 13.35 -24.97 -5.18
C ALA A 12 12.18 -24.07 -4.77
N LEU A 13 10.97 -24.55 -5.01
CA LEU A 13 9.74 -23.97 -4.48
C LEU A 13 9.23 -24.78 -3.30
N PHE A 14 8.62 -24.11 -2.33
CA PHE A 14 8.10 -24.73 -1.11
C PHE A 14 6.87 -23.98 -0.60
N ASP A 15 5.97 -24.70 0.06
CA ASP A 15 4.71 -24.15 0.55
C ASP A 15 4.87 -23.51 1.92
N THR A 16 4.19 -22.38 2.13
CA THR A 16 4.17 -21.66 3.40
C THR A 16 2.78 -21.11 3.68
N ALA A 17 2.52 -20.65 4.90
CA ALA A 17 1.25 -20.02 5.29
C ALA A 17 0.90 -18.75 4.47
N VAL A 18 1.88 -18.12 3.82
CA VAL A 18 1.65 -16.92 2.99
C VAL A 18 1.60 -17.23 1.49
N GLY A 19 1.76 -18.51 1.10
CA GLY A 19 1.73 -19.00 -0.28
C GLY A 19 3.01 -19.75 -0.68
N ARG A 20 3.12 -20.15 -1.95
CA ARG A 20 4.24 -20.92 -2.47
C ARG A 20 5.47 -20.04 -2.73
N CYS A 21 6.40 -20.09 -1.78
CA CYS A 21 7.67 -19.37 -1.80
C CYS A 21 8.71 -20.09 -2.66
N GLY A 22 9.82 -19.41 -2.90
CA GLY A 22 10.98 -19.98 -3.56
C GLY A 22 12.27 -19.64 -2.84
N ILE A 23 13.24 -20.56 -2.86
CA ILE A 23 14.59 -20.35 -2.32
C ILE A 23 15.61 -20.78 -3.37
N GLY A 24 16.69 -20.02 -3.48
CA GLY A 24 17.81 -20.32 -4.36
C GLY A 24 19.13 -20.18 -3.61
N TRP A 25 20.09 -21.01 -3.96
CA TRP A 25 21.38 -21.13 -3.29
C TRP A 25 22.53 -21.28 -4.28
N THR A 26 23.72 -20.92 -3.82
CA THR A 26 25.00 -21.18 -4.50
C THR A 26 25.90 -21.98 -3.55
N THR A 27 27.16 -22.21 -3.95
CA THR A 27 28.20 -22.77 -3.07
C THR A 27 28.49 -21.89 -1.85
N HIS A 28 28.17 -20.58 -1.90
CA HIS A 28 28.49 -19.62 -0.85
C HIS A 28 27.35 -19.41 0.16
N GLY A 29 26.13 -19.92 -0.10
CA GLY A 29 24.98 -19.77 0.80
C GLY A 29 23.65 -19.59 0.07
N ILE A 30 22.64 -19.14 0.81
CA ILE A 30 21.33 -18.76 0.26
C ILE A 30 21.47 -17.46 -0.52
N ALA A 31 21.20 -17.51 -1.82
CA ALA A 31 21.37 -16.39 -2.75
C ALA A 31 20.06 -15.66 -3.05
N SER A 32 18.91 -16.31 -2.85
CA SER A 32 17.61 -15.66 -2.99
C SER A 32 16.55 -16.36 -2.15
N VAL A 33 15.67 -15.57 -1.54
CA VAL A 33 14.39 -16.03 -0.99
C VAL A 33 13.31 -15.15 -1.58
N GLN A 34 12.34 -15.79 -2.21
CA GLN A 34 11.31 -15.19 -3.03
C GLN A 34 9.95 -15.46 -2.40
N LEU A 35 9.24 -14.38 -2.07
CA LEU A 35 7.84 -14.43 -1.67
C LEU A 35 6.95 -14.90 -2.84
N PRO A 36 5.76 -15.46 -2.55
CA PRO A 36 4.87 -15.94 -3.59
C PRO A 36 4.47 -14.80 -4.52
N GLU A 37 4.48 -15.11 -5.81
CA GLU A 37 3.87 -14.31 -6.86
C GLU A 37 2.45 -14.83 -7.15
N ALA A 38 1.71 -14.14 -8.03
CA ALA A 38 0.35 -14.53 -8.42
C ALA A 38 0.18 -15.96 -8.92
N THR A 39 1.25 -16.52 -9.47
CA THR A 39 1.29 -17.90 -9.94
C THR A 39 2.66 -18.48 -9.66
N GLU A 40 2.71 -19.80 -9.50
CA GLU A 40 3.96 -20.54 -9.34
C GLU A 40 4.93 -20.29 -10.51
N ILE A 41 4.41 -20.20 -11.73
CA ILE A 41 5.18 -19.88 -12.94
C ILE A 41 5.91 -18.53 -12.77
N ARG A 42 5.24 -17.53 -12.18
CA ARG A 42 5.85 -16.22 -11.91
C ARG A 42 6.86 -16.27 -10.77
N THR A 43 6.59 -17.01 -9.69
CA THR A 43 7.56 -17.21 -8.59
C THR A 43 8.85 -17.82 -9.15
N ARG A 44 8.72 -18.88 -9.96
CA ARG A 44 9.83 -19.54 -10.65
C ARG A 44 10.57 -18.60 -11.60
N ALA A 45 9.85 -17.82 -12.41
CA ALA A 45 10.47 -16.84 -13.31
C ALA A 45 11.24 -15.77 -12.55
N ARG A 46 10.77 -15.34 -11.38
CA ARG A 46 11.44 -14.35 -10.53
C ARG A 46 12.75 -14.89 -9.94
N LEU A 47 12.74 -16.16 -9.48
CA LEU A 47 13.95 -16.86 -9.04
C LEU A 47 14.97 -17.00 -10.17
N ARG A 48 14.54 -17.47 -11.35
CA ARG A 48 15.41 -17.62 -12.53
C ARG A 48 16.03 -16.30 -13.00
N ARG A 49 15.34 -15.17 -12.87
CA ARG A 49 15.95 -13.86 -13.17
C ARG A 49 17.14 -13.51 -12.27
N ARG A 50 17.18 -14.04 -11.05
CA ARG A 50 18.28 -13.83 -10.10
C ARG A 50 19.36 -14.89 -10.21
N LEU A 51 18.96 -16.11 -10.52
CA LEU A 51 19.82 -17.27 -10.68
C LEU A 51 19.55 -17.89 -12.06
N PRO A 52 20.05 -17.27 -13.15
CA PRO A 52 19.74 -17.68 -14.52
C PRO A 52 20.22 -19.10 -14.83
N ASP A 53 21.36 -19.50 -14.27
CA ASP A 53 21.99 -20.80 -14.54
C ASP A 53 21.61 -21.88 -13.51
N ALA A 54 20.77 -21.56 -12.52
CA ALA A 54 20.37 -22.51 -11.50
C ALA A 54 19.24 -23.43 -11.99
N ALA A 55 19.41 -24.74 -11.80
CA ALA A 55 18.37 -25.71 -12.03
C ALA A 55 17.41 -25.82 -10.84
N GLU A 56 16.16 -26.19 -11.12
CA GLU A 56 15.22 -26.57 -10.07
C GLU A 56 15.55 -27.99 -9.62
N VAL A 57 16.01 -28.15 -8.38
CA VAL A 57 16.50 -29.42 -7.86
C VAL A 57 16.11 -29.57 -6.39
N THR A 58 16.19 -30.79 -5.88
CA THR A 58 15.98 -31.07 -4.46
C THR A 58 16.93 -30.24 -3.60
N PRO A 59 16.44 -29.51 -2.59
CA PRO A 59 17.29 -28.70 -1.72
C PRO A 59 18.39 -29.51 -1.04
N PRO A 60 19.68 -29.08 -1.07
CA PRO A 60 20.70 -29.66 -0.21
C PRO A 60 20.40 -29.36 1.27
N PRO A 61 21.04 -30.06 2.23
CA PRO A 61 20.72 -29.94 3.66
C PRO A 61 20.68 -28.50 4.20
N VAL A 62 21.58 -27.63 3.76
CA VAL A 62 21.59 -26.21 4.19
C VAL A 62 20.37 -25.44 3.68
N ALA A 63 19.96 -25.67 2.43
CA ALA A 63 18.78 -25.04 1.86
C ALA A 63 17.49 -25.62 2.46
N GLN A 64 17.45 -26.94 2.70
CA GLN A 64 16.32 -27.59 3.37
C GLN A 64 16.14 -27.06 4.80
N HIS A 65 17.24 -26.93 5.56
CA HIS A 65 17.21 -26.35 6.89
C HIS A 65 16.66 -24.90 6.90
N ALA A 66 17.04 -24.09 5.89
CA ALA A 66 16.49 -22.75 5.74
C ALA A 66 14.98 -22.76 5.40
N ILE A 67 14.54 -23.69 4.54
CA ILE A 67 13.11 -23.87 4.20
C ILE A 67 12.32 -24.18 5.46
N ASP A 68 12.75 -25.17 6.25
CA ASP A 68 12.02 -25.64 7.44
C ASP A 68 11.85 -24.52 8.46
N ARG A 69 12.90 -23.73 8.68
CA ARG A 69 12.87 -22.56 9.60
C ARG A 69 11.99 -21.43 9.08
N ILE A 70 12.01 -21.15 7.78
CA ILE A 70 11.11 -20.17 7.17
C ILE A 70 9.64 -20.61 7.32
N ILE A 71 9.34 -21.89 7.09
CA ILE A 71 7.99 -22.44 7.27
C ILE A 71 7.55 -22.28 8.73
N ALA A 72 8.41 -22.65 9.68
CA ALA A 72 8.14 -22.53 11.11
C ALA A 72 7.87 -21.06 11.51
N LEU A 73 8.70 -20.11 11.07
CA LEU A 73 8.51 -18.69 11.32
C LEU A 73 7.16 -18.18 10.81
N LEU A 74 6.81 -18.52 9.57
CA LEU A 74 5.56 -18.10 8.96
C LEU A 74 4.33 -18.83 9.53
N ALA A 75 4.52 -19.91 10.26
CA ALA A 75 3.50 -20.59 11.07
C ALA A 75 3.41 -20.03 12.51
N GLY A 76 4.27 -19.08 12.87
CA GLY A 76 4.27 -18.38 14.16
C GLY A 76 5.25 -18.91 15.21
N VAL A 77 6.18 -19.78 14.82
CA VAL A 77 7.34 -20.13 15.67
C VAL A 77 8.30 -18.96 15.71
N GLU A 78 8.75 -18.56 16.91
CA GLU A 78 9.71 -17.47 17.05
C GLU A 78 11.09 -17.92 16.57
N ASP A 79 11.54 -17.37 15.43
CA ASP A 79 12.85 -17.61 14.83
C ASP A 79 13.33 -16.37 14.07
N ASP A 80 14.52 -15.83 14.38
CA ASP A 80 15.02 -14.61 13.75
C ASP A 80 15.72 -14.85 12.39
N LEU A 81 16.04 -16.11 12.05
CA LEU A 81 16.77 -16.50 10.83
C LEU A 81 18.12 -15.77 10.63
N GLY A 82 18.64 -15.13 11.69
CA GLY A 82 19.75 -14.18 11.66
C GLY A 82 21.12 -14.83 11.42
N ASP A 83 21.20 -16.14 11.60
CA ASP A 83 22.38 -16.98 11.45
C ASP A 83 22.46 -17.72 10.10
N LEU A 84 21.37 -17.76 9.32
CA LEU A 84 21.37 -18.41 8.00
C LEU A 84 22.47 -17.83 7.09
N PRO A 85 23.25 -18.67 6.39
CA PRO A 85 24.31 -18.23 5.51
C PRO A 85 23.72 -17.60 4.25
N LEU A 86 24.00 -16.32 4.02
CA LEU A 86 23.55 -15.61 2.82
C LEU A 86 24.72 -15.41 1.86
N ASP A 87 24.53 -15.77 0.59
CA ASP A 87 25.45 -15.40 -0.47
C ASP A 87 25.24 -13.92 -0.82
N MET A 88 26.12 -13.08 -0.30
CA MET A 88 26.11 -11.63 -0.50
C MET A 88 26.98 -11.18 -1.70
N SER A 89 27.45 -12.13 -2.52
CA SER A 89 28.15 -11.81 -3.76
C SER A 89 27.24 -10.97 -4.66
N GLY A 90 27.77 -9.87 -5.21
CA GLY A 90 27.00 -8.93 -6.02
C GLY A 90 26.08 -7.95 -5.26
N VAL A 91 25.95 -8.04 -3.93
CA VAL A 91 25.17 -7.07 -3.14
C VAL A 91 26.02 -5.83 -2.84
N PRO A 92 25.60 -4.59 -3.18
CA PRO A 92 26.35 -3.38 -2.86
C PRO A 92 26.65 -3.23 -1.37
N GLU A 93 27.79 -2.63 -1.01
CA GLU A 93 28.25 -2.56 0.39
C GLU A 93 27.24 -1.88 1.33
N PHE A 94 26.66 -0.76 0.90
CA PHE A 94 25.61 -0.08 1.67
C PHE A 94 24.42 -1.00 1.93
N HIS A 95 24.00 -1.79 0.94
CA HIS A 95 22.89 -2.74 1.09
C HIS A 95 23.25 -3.86 2.07
N ARG A 96 24.49 -4.39 2.02
CA ARG A 96 24.96 -5.40 2.98
C ARG A 96 24.84 -4.89 4.42
N ARG A 97 25.24 -3.64 4.67
CA ARG A 97 25.10 -3.00 5.99
C ARG A 97 23.63 -2.86 6.40
N VAL A 98 22.75 -2.41 5.50
CA VAL A 98 21.31 -2.32 5.75
C VAL A 98 20.71 -3.69 6.07
N TYR A 99 21.06 -4.73 5.31
CA TYR A 99 20.56 -6.09 5.52
C TYR A 99 21.03 -6.65 6.86
N ALA A 100 22.30 -6.45 7.22
CA ALA A 100 22.83 -6.84 8.52
C ALA A 100 22.12 -6.13 9.68
N ALA A 101 21.77 -4.84 9.53
CA ALA A 101 20.98 -4.13 10.52
C ALA A 101 19.54 -4.64 10.60
N ALA A 102 18.89 -4.87 9.45
CA ALA A 102 17.51 -5.39 9.39
C ALA A 102 17.38 -6.79 10.02
N ARG A 103 18.37 -7.67 9.85
CA ARG A 103 18.39 -9.01 10.47
C ARG A 103 18.44 -8.99 12.00
N LYS A 104 18.80 -7.86 12.62
CA LYS A 104 18.76 -7.70 14.08
C LYS A 104 17.37 -7.34 14.62
N VAL A 105 16.41 -7.04 13.74
CA VAL A 105 15.04 -6.72 14.12
C VAL A 105 14.31 -8.04 14.39
N ARG A 106 14.01 -8.31 15.67
CA ARG A 106 13.40 -9.57 16.11
C ARG A 106 11.99 -9.77 15.55
N PRO A 107 11.54 -11.01 15.34
CA PRO A 107 10.12 -11.31 15.13
C PRO A 107 9.24 -10.62 16.19
N GLY A 108 8.04 -10.19 15.80
CA GLY A 108 7.13 -9.51 16.71
C GLY A 108 7.39 -8.00 16.88
N THR A 109 8.49 -7.48 16.33
CA THR A 109 8.88 -6.06 16.44
C THR A 109 9.05 -5.41 15.08
N THR A 110 8.89 -4.07 15.05
CA THR A 110 9.09 -3.28 13.83
C THR A 110 10.04 -2.12 14.08
N VAL A 111 10.71 -1.68 13.01
CA VAL A 111 11.62 -0.54 13.03
C VAL A 111 11.28 0.39 11.86
N THR A 112 11.48 1.69 12.02
CA THR A 112 11.27 2.61 10.89
C THR A 112 12.48 2.68 9.97
N TYR A 113 12.27 3.03 8.70
CA TYR A 113 13.40 3.32 7.78
C TYR A 113 14.36 4.38 8.34
N GLY A 114 13.84 5.40 9.03
CA GLY A 114 14.65 6.45 9.67
C GLY A 114 15.47 5.93 10.84
N THR A 115 14.87 5.10 11.70
CA THR A 115 15.57 4.46 12.82
C THR A 115 16.69 3.54 12.33
N LEU A 116 16.43 2.76 11.26
CA LEU A 116 17.45 1.90 10.67
C LEU A 116 18.58 2.72 10.05
N ALA A 117 18.27 3.87 9.44
CA ALA A 117 19.27 4.79 8.89
C ALA A 117 20.15 5.41 9.99
N GLN A 118 19.55 5.79 11.13
CA GLN A 118 20.29 6.27 12.31
C GLN A 118 21.24 5.21 12.87
N GLN A 119 20.79 3.96 12.99
CA GLN A 119 21.64 2.84 13.45
C GLN A 119 22.84 2.58 12.53
N LEU A 120 22.74 2.97 11.26
CA LEU A 120 23.82 2.88 10.28
C LEU A 120 24.75 4.11 10.30
N GLY A 121 24.55 5.07 11.20
CA GLY A 121 25.32 6.32 11.24
C GLY A 121 25.01 7.26 10.06
N ALA A 122 23.86 7.08 9.41
CA ALA A 122 23.45 7.85 8.24
C ALA A 122 21.98 8.32 8.39
N PRO A 123 21.69 9.27 9.32
CA PRO A 123 20.33 9.62 9.71
C PRO A 123 19.44 10.10 8.54
N ASP A 124 20.01 10.76 7.54
CA ASP A 124 19.29 11.26 6.37
C ASP A 124 19.13 10.21 5.25
N ALA A 125 19.62 8.99 5.45
CA ALA A 125 19.63 7.93 4.44
C ALA A 125 18.36 7.05 4.44
N ALA A 126 17.27 7.45 5.12
CA ALA A 126 16.03 6.67 5.19
C ALA A 126 15.49 6.24 3.80
N ARG A 127 15.64 7.10 2.78
CA ARG A 127 15.29 6.79 1.39
C ARG A 127 16.20 5.71 0.79
N ALA A 128 17.51 5.82 1.01
CA ALA A 128 18.48 4.83 0.52
C ALA A 128 18.28 3.47 1.20
N VAL A 129 17.95 3.46 2.50
CA VAL A 129 17.53 2.25 3.23
C VAL A 129 16.29 1.64 2.59
N GLY A 130 15.28 2.44 2.26
CA GLY A 130 14.08 1.99 1.54
C GLY A 130 14.40 1.36 0.18
N GLN A 131 15.33 1.95 -0.58
CA GLN A 131 15.78 1.40 -1.86
C GLN A 131 16.54 0.08 -1.69
N ALA A 132 17.39 -0.04 -0.67
CA ALA A 132 18.05 -1.30 -0.33
C ALA A 132 17.03 -2.38 0.02
N MET A 133 16.05 -2.07 0.89
CA MET A 133 14.96 -3.01 1.25
C MET A 133 14.12 -3.43 0.04
N GLY A 134 13.82 -2.52 -0.89
CA GLY A 134 13.10 -2.85 -2.13
C GLY A 134 13.89 -3.74 -3.09
N ARG A 135 15.22 -3.76 -2.97
CA ARG A 135 16.14 -4.62 -3.75
C ARG A 135 16.58 -5.88 -2.99
N ASN A 136 16.01 -6.12 -1.80
CA ASN A 136 16.36 -7.26 -0.95
C ASN A 136 16.17 -8.60 -1.71
N PRO A 137 17.24 -9.39 -1.92
CA PRO A 137 17.09 -10.69 -2.54
C PRO A 137 16.66 -11.80 -1.58
N PHE A 138 16.73 -11.55 -0.28
CA PHE A 138 16.54 -12.55 0.77
C PHE A 138 15.27 -12.23 1.55
N ALA A 139 14.11 -12.16 0.89
CA ALA A 139 12.85 -11.89 1.61
C ALA A 139 12.65 -12.89 2.76
N ILE A 140 11.96 -12.48 3.83
CA ILE A 140 11.82 -13.25 5.09
C ILE A 140 13.11 -13.31 5.91
N VAL A 141 14.23 -13.80 5.35
CA VAL A 141 15.52 -13.95 6.06
C VAL A 141 16.17 -12.60 6.35
N VAL A 142 16.12 -11.67 5.40
CA VAL A 142 16.29 -10.24 5.64
C VAL A 142 14.87 -9.67 5.76
N PRO A 143 14.41 -9.33 6.97
CA PRO A 143 12.98 -9.14 7.26
C PRO A 143 12.51 -7.73 6.85
N CYS A 144 12.45 -7.47 5.54
CA CYS A 144 12.01 -6.17 5.01
C CYS A 144 10.55 -5.84 5.36
N HIS A 145 9.74 -6.83 5.73
CA HIS A 145 8.38 -6.66 6.25
C HIS A 145 8.35 -6.05 7.67
N ARG A 146 9.42 -6.18 8.46
CA ARG A 146 9.55 -5.54 9.79
C ARG A 146 10.00 -4.08 9.71
N VAL A 147 10.45 -3.62 8.54
CA VAL A 147 10.85 -2.23 8.31
C VAL A 147 9.66 -1.42 7.77
N VAL A 148 9.24 -0.39 8.50
CA VAL A 148 8.02 0.39 8.23
C VAL A 148 8.28 1.88 8.03
N ALA A 149 7.31 2.61 7.50
CA ALA A 149 7.39 4.06 7.41
C ALA A 149 7.23 4.70 8.80
N ALA A 150 7.71 5.95 8.93
CA ALA A 150 7.48 6.75 10.13
C ALA A 150 5.98 6.86 10.43
N GLY A 151 5.62 6.88 11.72
CA GLY A 151 4.22 6.93 12.16
C GLY A 151 3.46 5.60 12.07
N GLY A 152 4.16 4.47 11.84
CA GLY A 152 3.52 3.14 11.75
C GLY A 152 2.89 2.84 10.40
N GLY A 153 3.09 3.69 9.39
CA GLY A 153 2.60 3.46 8.04
C GLY A 153 3.24 2.21 7.41
N LEU A 154 2.42 1.34 6.81
CA LEU A 154 2.88 0.10 6.16
C LEU A 154 3.61 0.33 4.82
N GLY A 155 3.81 1.60 4.42
CA GLY A 155 4.31 2.00 3.11
C GLY A 155 5.59 1.27 2.66
N GLY A 156 5.72 1.08 1.35
CA GLY A 156 6.97 0.67 0.70
C GLY A 156 7.20 -0.83 0.47
N PHE A 157 6.21 -1.70 0.66
CA PHE A 157 6.40 -3.13 0.38
C PHE A 157 6.25 -3.45 -1.10
N SER A 158 7.35 -3.83 -1.75
CA SER A 158 7.43 -4.04 -3.21
C SER A 158 7.24 -5.50 -3.65
N ALA A 159 7.01 -6.44 -2.72
CA ALA A 159 6.74 -7.82 -3.08
C ALA A 159 5.27 -8.02 -3.48
N THR A 160 5.01 -9.11 -4.21
CA THR A 160 3.66 -9.45 -4.70
C THR A 160 2.71 -9.77 -3.54
N GLY A 161 1.46 -9.30 -3.66
CA GLY A 161 0.51 -9.16 -2.56
C GLY A 161 0.72 -7.94 -1.65
N GLY A 162 1.77 -7.14 -1.88
CA GLY A 162 1.94 -5.80 -1.32
C GLY A 162 1.79 -5.72 0.20
N VAL A 163 1.10 -4.69 0.67
CA VAL A 163 0.85 -4.47 2.11
C VAL A 163 0.16 -5.67 2.77
N THR A 164 -0.67 -6.42 2.05
CA THR A 164 -1.38 -7.61 2.56
C THR A 164 -0.41 -8.73 2.94
N THR A 165 0.56 -9.05 2.07
CA THR A 165 1.59 -10.06 2.37
C THR A 165 2.43 -9.62 3.58
N LYS A 166 2.81 -8.34 3.64
CA LYS A 166 3.51 -7.76 4.79
C LYS A 166 2.72 -7.92 6.09
N LEU A 167 1.42 -7.63 6.06
CA LEU A 167 0.53 -7.78 7.22
C LEU A 167 0.39 -9.24 7.67
N LYS A 168 0.23 -10.18 6.74
CA LYS A 168 0.18 -11.62 7.07
C LYS A 168 1.46 -12.09 7.76
N MET A 169 2.61 -11.66 7.27
CA MET A 169 3.91 -12.02 7.88
C MET A 169 4.07 -11.39 9.26
N LEU A 170 3.71 -10.11 9.43
CA LEU A 170 3.74 -9.45 10.74
C LEU A 170 2.79 -10.11 11.75
N ALA A 171 1.59 -10.50 11.29
CA ALA A 171 0.60 -11.19 12.12
C ALA A 171 1.08 -12.59 12.53
N ALA A 172 1.70 -13.35 11.62
CA ALA A 172 2.30 -14.65 11.93
C ALA A 172 3.35 -14.53 13.05
N GLU A 173 4.13 -13.45 13.05
CA GLU A 173 5.15 -13.19 14.08
C GLU A 173 4.57 -12.61 15.39
N GLY A 174 3.26 -12.59 15.57
CA GLY A 174 2.63 -12.02 16.76
C GLY A 174 2.73 -10.50 16.86
N THR A 175 3.17 -9.81 15.79
CA THR A 175 3.15 -8.35 15.73
C THR A 175 1.70 -7.91 15.53
N ALA A 176 1.12 -7.25 16.54
CA ALA A 176 -0.15 -6.55 16.33
C ALA A 176 0.04 -5.57 15.13
N PRO A 177 -0.87 -5.51 14.15
CA PRO A 177 -0.79 -4.54 13.06
C PRO A 177 -0.59 -3.17 13.69
N PRO A 178 0.28 -2.28 13.16
CA PRO A 178 0.74 -1.08 13.86
C PRO A 178 -0.44 -0.35 14.52
N GLN A 179 -0.60 -0.58 15.82
CA GLN A 179 -1.64 0.02 16.63
C GLN A 179 -1.09 1.35 17.10
N LYS A 180 -1.22 2.36 16.25
CA LYS A 180 -1.68 3.64 16.77
C LYS A 180 -3.13 3.77 16.35
N PRO A 181 -4.06 4.09 17.26
CA PRO A 181 -5.37 4.54 16.84
C PRO A 181 -5.11 5.83 16.07
N VAL A 182 -5.05 5.74 14.74
CA VAL A 182 -5.62 6.83 13.95
C VAL A 182 -7.07 6.78 14.39
N ARG A 183 -7.44 7.60 15.37
CA ARG A 183 -8.85 7.77 15.75
C ARG A 183 -9.57 7.89 14.42
N SER A 184 -10.34 6.87 14.03
CA SER A 184 -11.04 6.90 12.76
C SER A 184 -11.94 8.11 12.85
N ARG A 185 -11.62 9.17 12.12
CA ARG A 185 -12.46 10.38 12.04
C ARG A 185 -13.71 10.12 11.19
N LEU A 186 -14.10 8.85 11.05
CA LEU A 186 -15.34 8.47 10.40
C LEU A 186 -16.49 8.94 11.30
N PRO A 187 -17.56 9.50 10.74
CA PRO A 187 -18.74 9.93 11.48
C PRO A 187 -19.61 8.74 11.94
N PHE A 188 -19.11 7.51 11.84
CA PHE A 188 -19.78 6.26 12.20
C PHE A 188 -18.75 5.26 12.75
N ASP A 189 -19.22 4.27 13.52
CA ASP A 189 -18.38 3.19 14.04
C ASP A 189 -18.13 2.12 12.96
N PRO A 190 -16.86 1.87 12.55
CA PRO A 190 -16.54 0.80 11.62
C PRO A 190 -16.92 -0.60 12.11
N ALA A 191 -16.96 -0.84 13.42
CA ALA A 191 -17.33 -2.15 13.98
C ALA A 191 -18.82 -2.45 13.72
N ASP A 192 -19.70 -1.46 13.91
CA ASP A 192 -21.13 -1.58 13.61
C ASP A 192 -21.37 -1.82 12.12
N ALA A 193 -20.63 -1.10 11.27
CA ALA A 193 -20.66 -1.29 9.83
C ALA A 193 -20.27 -2.72 9.45
N VAL A 194 -19.16 -3.22 9.99
CA VAL A 194 -18.69 -4.60 9.79
C VAL A 194 -19.74 -5.61 10.24
N ALA A 195 -20.30 -5.46 11.44
CA ALA A 195 -21.31 -6.38 11.97
C ALA A 195 -22.54 -6.47 11.05
N ARG A 196 -22.99 -5.34 10.49
CA ARG A 196 -24.10 -5.32 9.52
C ARG A 196 -23.73 -5.98 8.19
N LEU A 197 -22.55 -5.68 7.65
CA LEU A 197 -22.08 -6.30 6.41
C LEU A 197 -21.98 -7.83 6.54
N ARG A 198 -21.48 -8.33 7.66
CA ARG A 198 -21.41 -9.78 7.94
C ARG A 198 -22.78 -10.45 7.90
N ARG A 199 -23.81 -9.79 8.44
CA ARG A 199 -25.20 -10.30 8.42
C ARG A 199 -25.82 -10.25 7.03
N ALA A 200 -25.51 -9.20 6.26
CA ALA A 200 -26.10 -8.96 4.95
C ALA A 200 -25.50 -9.82 3.82
N ASP A 201 -24.23 -10.22 3.93
CA ASP A 201 -23.54 -10.94 2.85
C ASP A 201 -22.49 -11.92 3.39
N ARG A 202 -22.78 -13.22 3.28
CA ARG A 202 -21.90 -14.30 3.73
C ARG A 202 -20.53 -14.33 3.03
N LYS A 203 -20.46 -14.01 1.73
CA LYS A 203 -19.18 -14.03 1.00
C LYS A 203 -18.32 -12.84 1.43
N LEU A 204 -18.94 -11.67 1.61
CA LEU A 204 -18.26 -10.52 2.19
C LEU A 204 -17.85 -10.79 3.66
N ALA A 205 -18.64 -11.53 4.44
CA ALA A 205 -18.28 -11.93 5.80
C ALA A 205 -16.98 -12.76 5.84
N ALA A 206 -16.85 -13.76 4.96
CA ALA A 206 -15.62 -14.56 4.84
C ALA A 206 -14.42 -13.71 4.40
N CYS A 207 -14.64 -12.73 3.52
CA CYS A 207 -13.64 -11.74 3.15
C CYS A 207 -13.20 -10.89 4.35
N ILE A 208 -14.15 -10.42 5.16
CA ILE A 208 -13.89 -9.69 6.40
C ILE A 208 -13.06 -10.54 7.37
N ASP A 209 -13.40 -11.83 7.55
CA ASP A 209 -12.62 -12.74 8.41
C ASP A 209 -11.18 -12.90 7.95
N THR A 210 -10.96 -12.91 6.64
CA THR A 210 -9.62 -13.05 6.04
C THR A 210 -8.79 -11.77 6.19
N ILE A 211 -9.41 -10.60 6.05
CA ILE A 211 -8.71 -9.29 6.08
C ILE A 211 -8.53 -8.78 7.51
N GLY A 212 -9.49 -9.06 8.39
CA GLY A 212 -9.52 -8.54 9.76
C GLY A 212 -10.11 -7.13 9.84
N SER A 213 -9.64 -6.35 10.82
CA SER A 213 -10.25 -5.06 11.18
C SER A 213 -10.24 -4.03 10.04
N CYS A 214 -11.33 -3.26 9.93
CA CYS A 214 -11.39 -2.15 8.98
C CYS A 214 -10.50 -1.00 9.42
N LEU A 215 -9.49 -0.66 8.61
CA LEU A 215 -8.55 0.44 8.87
C LEU A 215 -8.87 1.69 8.03
N LEU A 216 -10.10 1.82 7.55
CA LEU A 216 -10.53 2.99 6.79
C LEU A 216 -10.43 4.24 7.68
N ALA A 217 -9.83 5.29 7.15
CA ALA A 217 -9.73 6.58 7.82
C ALA A 217 -9.94 7.72 6.80
N THR A 218 -10.45 8.85 7.27
CA THR A 218 -10.44 10.08 6.48
C THR A 218 -9.06 10.71 6.52
N GLU A 219 -8.66 11.31 5.41
CA GLU A 219 -7.46 12.11 5.32
C GLU A 219 -7.77 13.55 5.75
N PRO A 220 -6.87 14.20 6.52
CA PRO A 220 -7.08 15.55 6.96
C PRO A 220 -7.11 16.53 5.78
N THR A 221 -8.05 17.47 5.82
CA THR A 221 -8.06 18.66 4.96
C THR A 221 -8.76 19.80 5.70
N SER A 222 -8.28 21.01 5.48
CA SER A 222 -8.80 22.23 6.14
C SER A 222 -9.90 22.88 5.30
N THR A 223 -9.90 22.68 3.98
CA THR A 223 -10.85 23.30 3.04
C THR A 223 -11.29 22.34 1.93
N LEU A 224 -12.44 22.63 1.30
CA LEU A 224 -12.91 21.88 0.13
C LEU A 224 -11.86 21.95 -0.99
N PHE A 225 -11.39 23.17 -1.25
CA PHE A 225 -10.36 23.45 -2.24
C PHE A 225 -9.10 22.62 -2.00
N GLY A 226 -8.54 22.63 -0.78
CA GLY A 226 -7.33 21.88 -0.45
C GLY A 226 -7.47 20.39 -0.71
N GLY A 227 -8.60 19.80 -0.31
CA GLY A 227 -8.88 18.38 -0.54
C GLY A 227 -8.96 18.00 -2.03
N LEU A 228 -9.69 18.79 -2.81
CA LEU A 228 -9.87 18.55 -4.26
C LEU A 228 -8.61 18.89 -5.07
N ALA A 229 -7.92 19.98 -4.73
CA ALA A 229 -6.66 20.36 -5.35
C ALA A 229 -5.60 19.26 -5.16
N ARG A 230 -5.50 18.71 -3.94
CA ARG A 230 -4.65 17.55 -3.68
C ARG A 230 -5.04 16.35 -4.54
N ALA A 231 -6.33 16.05 -4.67
CA ALA A 231 -6.78 14.95 -5.53
C ALA A 231 -6.35 15.16 -6.99
N ILE A 232 -6.56 16.35 -7.55
CA ILE A 232 -6.12 16.72 -8.92
C ILE A 232 -4.61 16.53 -9.08
N VAL A 233 -3.81 16.98 -8.12
CA VAL A 233 -2.35 16.82 -8.15
C VAL A 233 -1.94 15.35 -8.17
N TYR A 234 -2.65 14.48 -7.45
CA TYR A 234 -2.31 13.06 -7.29
C TYR A 234 -2.80 12.15 -8.42
N GLN A 235 -3.67 12.62 -9.30
CA GLN A 235 -4.17 11.85 -10.44
C GLN A 235 -3.02 11.34 -11.34
N GLN A 236 -3.12 10.08 -11.75
CA GLN A 236 -2.25 9.41 -12.74
C GLN A 236 -0.75 9.46 -12.41
N LEU A 237 -0.40 9.54 -11.14
CA LEU A 237 0.98 9.58 -10.67
C LEU A 237 1.21 8.56 -9.56
N SER A 238 2.48 8.17 -9.37
CA SER A 238 2.87 7.50 -8.14
C SER A 238 2.72 8.44 -6.94
N THR A 239 2.43 7.90 -5.77
CA THR A 239 2.28 8.67 -4.52
C THR A 239 3.52 9.54 -4.24
N ALA A 240 4.73 9.03 -4.54
CA ALA A 240 5.98 9.78 -4.33
C ALA A 240 6.15 10.97 -5.29
N ALA A 241 5.80 10.79 -6.57
CA ALA A 241 5.84 11.87 -7.56
C ALA A 241 4.81 12.95 -7.23
N ALA A 242 3.57 12.54 -6.96
CA ALA A 242 2.51 13.45 -6.57
C ALA A 242 2.81 14.21 -5.26
N ALA A 243 3.40 13.55 -4.25
CA ALA A 243 3.81 14.20 -3.02
C ALA A 243 4.91 15.25 -3.25
N THR A 244 5.82 15.01 -4.18
CA THR A 244 6.87 15.97 -4.55
C THR A 244 6.26 17.19 -5.23
N ILE A 245 5.39 16.98 -6.22
CA ILE A 245 4.68 18.05 -6.94
C ILE A 245 3.81 18.85 -5.97
N HIS A 246 3.05 18.17 -5.10
CA HIS A 246 2.21 18.82 -4.11
C HIS A 246 3.02 19.69 -3.13
N ARG A 247 4.19 19.22 -2.67
CA ARG A 247 5.07 20.01 -1.79
C ARG A 247 5.59 21.26 -2.49
N ARG A 248 5.98 21.16 -3.76
CA ARG A 248 6.40 22.31 -4.55
C ARG A 248 5.24 23.27 -4.81
N ALA A 249 4.05 22.73 -5.11
CA ALA A 249 2.85 23.53 -5.25
C ALA A 249 2.53 24.28 -3.95
N LEU A 250 2.60 23.64 -2.77
CA LEU A 250 2.42 24.32 -1.47
C LEU A 250 3.42 25.46 -1.22
N ALA A 251 4.59 25.43 -1.87
CA ALA A 251 5.62 26.44 -1.74
C ALA A 251 5.46 27.62 -2.71
N LEU A 252 4.41 27.64 -3.55
CA LEU A 252 4.12 28.78 -4.41
C LEU A 252 3.74 30.03 -3.57
N PRO A 253 4.00 31.25 -4.07
CA PRO A 253 3.67 32.48 -3.36
C PRO A 253 2.20 32.58 -2.95
N GLY A 254 1.95 33.08 -1.74
CA GLY A 254 0.60 33.20 -1.17
C GLY A 254 0.13 31.98 -0.36
N GLY A 255 0.95 30.93 -0.25
CA GLY A 255 0.72 29.78 0.62
C GLY A 255 1.32 29.96 2.01
N SER A 256 0.55 29.67 3.06
CA SER A 256 1.02 29.73 4.47
C SER A 256 0.56 28.53 5.32
N GLY A 257 -0.13 27.57 4.71
CA GLY A 257 -0.80 26.48 5.42
C GLY A 257 -0.47 25.08 4.87
N PRO A 258 -1.05 24.03 5.48
CA PRO A 258 -0.84 22.64 5.08
C PRO A 258 -1.53 22.26 3.76
N ASP A 259 -2.46 23.11 3.28
CA ASP A 259 -3.27 22.91 2.09
C ASP A 259 -3.03 24.04 1.09
N LEU A 260 -3.20 23.74 -0.21
CA LEU A 260 -3.28 24.78 -1.24
C LEU A 260 -4.49 25.68 -0.98
N VAL A 261 -4.39 26.96 -1.36
CA VAL A 261 -5.50 27.93 -1.29
C VAL A 261 -5.79 28.53 -2.68
N PRO A 262 -7.03 28.97 -2.96
CA PRO A 262 -7.40 29.48 -4.28
C PRO A 262 -6.50 30.63 -4.77
N ALA A 263 -6.25 31.63 -3.91
CA ALA A 263 -5.42 32.80 -4.22
C ALA A 263 -4.02 32.44 -4.72
N GLN A 264 -3.43 31.36 -4.16
CA GLN A 264 -2.11 30.88 -4.54
C GLN A 264 -2.07 30.34 -5.98
N ILE A 265 -3.15 29.66 -6.41
CA ILE A 265 -3.26 29.13 -7.78
C ILE A 265 -3.62 30.24 -8.76
N LEU A 266 -4.50 31.17 -8.38
CA LEU A 266 -4.90 32.28 -9.24
C LEU A 266 -3.75 33.27 -9.46
N GLY A 267 -2.95 33.54 -8.43
CA GLY A 267 -1.81 34.46 -8.49
C GLY A 267 -0.55 33.88 -9.13
N ALA A 268 -0.38 32.56 -9.18
CA ALA A 268 0.78 31.94 -9.81
C ALA A 268 0.76 32.06 -11.33
N THR A 269 1.91 32.32 -11.92
CA THR A 269 2.14 32.28 -13.38
C THR A 269 2.18 30.84 -13.89
N ASP A 270 1.96 30.66 -15.19
CA ASP A 270 2.01 29.32 -15.81
C ASP A 270 3.41 28.68 -15.72
N ASN A 271 4.47 29.49 -15.66
CA ASN A 271 5.84 29.01 -15.46
C ASN A 271 6.03 28.49 -14.03
N GLU A 272 5.59 29.23 -13.01
CA GLU A 272 5.68 28.77 -11.62
C GLU A 272 4.89 27.47 -11.39
N LEU A 273 3.68 27.36 -11.96
CA LEU A 273 2.89 26.12 -11.90
C LEU A 273 3.60 24.95 -12.61
N ARG A 274 4.25 25.22 -13.75
CA ARG A 274 5.01 24.21 -14.50
C ARG A 274 6.25 23.77 -13.71
N ASP A 275 6.97 24.69 -13.09
CA ASP A 275 8.18 24.43 -12.30
C ASP A 275 7.86 23.66 -11.02
N ALA A 276 6.67 23.88 -10.45
CA ALA A 276 6.13 23.02 -9.39
C ALA A 276 5.86 21.57 -9.86
N GLY A 277 5.84 21.32 -11.16
CA GLY A 277 5.63 20.01 -11.79
C GLY A 277 4.17 19.72 -12.15
N LEU A 278 3.32 20.76 -12.24
CA LEU A 278 1.93 20.60 -12.67
C LEU A 278 1.86 20.55 -14.19
N SER A 279 1.26 19.48 -14.74
CA SER A 279 0.98 19.37 -16.16
C SER A 279 -0.11 20.36 -16.59
N ARG A 280 -0.14 20.75 -17.86
CA ARG A 280 -1.14 21.69 -18.41
C ARG A 280 -2.60 21.31 -18.06
N PRO A 281 -3.03 20.03 -18.17
CA PRO A 281 -4.38 19.65 -17.73
C PRO A 281 -4.63 19.89 -16.23
N LYS A 282 -3.65 19.64 -15.36
CA LYS A 282 -3.76 19.88 -13.92
C LYS A 282 -3.79 21.37 -13.60
N GLN A 283 -3.02 22.18 -14.31
CA GLN A 283 -3.08 23.64 -14.19
C GLN A 283 -4.48 24.16 -14.50
N LEU A 284 -5.06 23.73 -15.63
CA LEU A 284 -6.42 24.12 -16.02
C LEU A 284 -7.49 23.67 -15.02
N ALA A 285 -7.39 22.45 -14.50
CA ALA A 285 -8.30 21.93 -13.48
C ALA A 285 -8.18 22.72 -12.16
N LEU A 286 -6.95 23.01 -11.71
CA LEU A 286 -6.71 23.77 -10.49
C LEU A 286 -7.20 25.23 -10.61
N ARG A 287 -7.00 25.88 -11.76
CA ARG A 287 -7.48 27.24 -12.00
C ARG A 287 -9.01 27.31 -12.03
N ASP A 288 -9.67 26.36 -12.71
CA ASP A 288 -11.14 26.27 -12.71
C ASP A 288 -11.70 26.02 -11.30
N LEU A 289 -11.09 25.10 -10.55
CA LEU A 289 -11.45 24.87 -9.15
C LEU A 289 -11.26 26.13 -8.28
N ALA A 290 -10.15 26.85 -8.47
CA ALA A 290 -9.85 28.05 -7.71
C ALA A 290 -10.84 29.19 -8.00
N ASP A 291 -11.11 29.47 -9.28
CA ASP A 291 -12.07 30.50 -9.71
C ASP A 291 -13.48 30.21 -9.19
N ARG A 292 -13.93 28.94 -9.23
CA ARG A 292 -15.24 28.56 -8.69
C ARG A 292 -15.35 28.73 -7.18
N VAL A 293 -14.29 28.43 -6.44
CA VAL A 293 -14.27 28.64 -4.99
C VAL A 293 -14.23 30.15 -4.65
N ASP A 294 -13.41 30.91 -5.38
CA ASP A 294 -13.25 32.36 -5.19
C ASP A 294 -14.56 33.12 -5.43
N ARG A 295 -15.32 32.73 -6.45
CA ARG A 295 -16.67 33.28 -6.76
C ARG A 295 -17.79 32.76 -5.86
N GLY A 296 -17.51 31.86 -4.92
CA GLY A 296 -18.53 31.23 -4.07
C GLY A 296 -19.46 30.27 -4.80
N ALA A 297 -19.08 29.78 -5.99
CA ALA A 297 -19.87 28.82 -6.78
C ALA A 297 -19.79 27.38 -6.24
N LEU A 298 -18.88 27.11 -5.29
CA LEU A 298 -18.77 25.84 -4.58
C LEU A 298 -18.96 26.03 -3.07
N PRO A 299 -19.55 25.04 -2.37
CA PRO A 299 -19.80 25.12 -0.94
C PRO A 299 -18.50 25.07 -0.13
N THR A 300 -18.52 25.63 1.08
CA THR A 300 -17.45 25.39 2.05
C THR A 300 -17.44 23.92 2.50
N LEU A 301 -16.30 23.41 2.97
CA LEU A 301 -16.20 22.04 3.48
C LEU A 301 -17.23 21.76 4.60
N ALA A 302 -17.51 22.76 5.45
CA ALA A 302 -18.50 22.68 6.51
C ALA A 302 -19.93 22.55 5.95
N ALA A 303 -20.26 23.32 4.92
CA ALA A 303 -21.56 23.21 4.23
C ALA A 303 -21.69 21.86 3.52
N THR A 304 -20.64 21.38 2.84
CA THR A 304 -20.62 20.09 2.15
C THR A 304 -20.95 18.93 3.08
N ARG A 305 -20.50 18.95 4.35
CA ARG A 305 -20.83 17.91 5.34
C ARG A 305 -22.33 17.75 5.61
N ARG A 306 -23.13 18.79 5.37
CA ARG A 306 -24.59 18.80 5.58
C ARG A 306 -25.39 18.46 4.31
N MET A 307 -24.75 18.42 3.15
CA MET A 307 -25.39 18.12 1.87
C MET A 307 -25.55 16.60 1.65
N ASN A 308 -26.53 16.20 0.84
CA ASN A 308 -26.64 14.82 0.38
C ASN A 308 -25.55 14.51 -0.67
N ASP A 309 -25.19 13.23 -0.77
CA ASP A 309 -24.06 12.79 -1.60
C ASP A 309 -24.26 13.03 -3.10
N ALA A 310 -25.50 12.92 -3.60
CA ALA A 310 -25.82 13.14 -5.01
C ALA A 310 -25.60 14.60 -5.43
N ALA A 311 -26.07 15.55 -4.62
CA ALA A 311 -25.88 16.99 -4.85
C ALA A 311 -24.40 17.39 -4.78
N ILE A 312 -23.62 16.77 -3.88
CA ILE A 312 -22.17 16.99 -3.82
C ILE A 312 -21.51 16.48 -5.11
N ILE A 313 -21.83 15.26 -5.54
CA ILE A 313 -21.28 14.70 -6.79
C ILE A 313 -21.61 15.59 -7.97
N GLU A 314 -22.88 15.99 -8.13
CA GLU A 314 -23.33 16.87 -9.20
C GLU A 314 -22.51 18.17 -9.25
N GLN A 315 -22.38 18.88 -8.13
CA GLN A 315 -21.59 20.12 -8.07
C GLN A 315 -20.11 19.90 -8.36
N LEU A 316 -19.51 18.87 -7.76
CA LEU A 316 -18.07 18.59 -7.93
C LEU A 316 -17.73 18.19 -9.37
N THR A 317 -18.65 17.50 -10.07
CA THR A 317 -18.43 17.11 -11.48
C THR A 317 -18.49 18.26 -12.47
N GLN A 318 -18.97 19.43 -12.07
CA GLN A 318 -18.88 20.65 -12.88
C GLN A 318 -17.45 21.21 -12.94
N VAL A 319 -16.57 20.77 -12.04
CA VAL A 319 -15.17 21.20 -12.01
C VAL A 319 -14.38 20.42 -13.05
N ARG A 320 -13.62 21.13 -13.88
CA ARG A 320 -12.74 20.54 -14.90
C ARG A 320 -11.80 19.52 -14.26
N GLY A 321 -11.79 18.31 -14.82
CA GLY A 321 -10.89 17.23 -14.36
C GLY A 321 -11.36 16.48 -13.11
N ILE A 322 -12.55 16.79 -12.59
CA ILE A 322 -13.20 16.04 -11.51
C ILE A 322 -14.38 15.26 -12.10
N GLY A 323 -14.23 13.94 -12.22
CA GLY A 323 -15.33 13.04 -12.59
C GLY A 323 -16.04 12.46 -11.36
N VAL A 324 -17.13 11.70 -11.61
CA VAL A 324 -17.92 11.03 -10.56
C VAL A 324 -17.05 10.22 -9.62
N TRP A 325 -16.11 9.44 -10.17
CA TRP A 325 -15.16 8.66 -9.37
C TRP A 325 -14.35 9.54 -8.40
N SER A 326 -13.85 10.71 -8.86
CA SER A 326 -13.07 11.63 -8.01
C SER A 326 -13.95 12.23 -6.90
N ALA A 327 -15.21 12.57 -7.22
CA ALA A 327 -16.16 13.05 -6.23
C ALA A 327 -16.48 11.97 -5.18
N GLN A 328 -16.68 10.72 -5.59
CA GLN A 328 -16.88 9.59 -4.67
C GLN A 328 -15.66 9.35 -3.78
N MET A 329 -14.45 9.46 -4.30
CA MET A 329 -13.22 9.37 -3.49
C MET A 329 -13.15 10.50 -2.45
N PHE A 330 -13.59 11.71 -2.81
CA PHE A 330 -13.72 12.82 -1.87
C PHE A 330 -14.75 12.52 -0.77
N LEU A 331 -15.93 11.99 -1.11
CA LEU A 331 -16.94 11.59 -0.13
C LEU A 331 -16.39 10.55 0.86
N ILE A 332 -15.67 9.54 0.38
CA ILE A 332 -15.10 8.46 1.22
C ILE A 332 -13.94 8.99 2.08
N PHE A 333 -12.90 9.54 1.45
CA PHE A 333 -11.63 9.81 2.12
C PHE A 333 -11.51 11.21 2.71
N ARG A 334 -12.45 12.12 2.47
CA ARG A 334 -12.46 13.47 3.11
C ARG A 334 -13.66 13.70 3.99
N LEU A 335 -14.85 13.28 3.55
CA LEU A 335 -16.07 13.44 4.34
C LEU A 335 -16.38 12.24 5.22
N GLY A 336 -15.82 11.06 4.94
CA GLY A 336 -16.12 9.84 5.67
C GLY A 336 -17.56 9.38 5.48
N ARG A 337 -18.16 9.64 4.31
CA ARG A 337 -19.54 9.19 4.03
C ARG A 337 -19.61 7.66 4.14
N PRO A 338 -20.62 7.10 4.85
CA PRO A 338 -20.70 5.66 5.08
C PRO A 338 -21.22 4.87 3.86
N ASP A 339 -21.97 5.51 2.96
CA ASP A 339 -22.80 4.82 1.98
C ASP A 339 -22.44 5.07 0.51
N VAL A 340 -21.15 5.10 0.20
CA VAL A 340 -20.62 5.31 -1.16
C VAL A 340 -20.07 4.01 -1.73
N LEU A 341 -20.57 3.60 -2.90
CA LEU A 341 -20.06 2.47 -3.70
C LEU A 341 -19.60 2.97 -5.07
N PRO A 342 -18.28 3.06 -5.34
CA PRO A 342 -17.78 3.51 -6.62
C PRO A 342 -17.80 2.35 -7.63
N GLY A 343 -18.94 2.10 -8.26
CA GLY A 343 -19.15 0.97 -9.17
C GLY A 343 -18.19 0.93 -10.37
N ASP A 344 -17.75 2.09 -10.86
CA ASP A 344 -16.79 2.21 -11.97
C ASP A 344 -15.32 1.99 -11.53
N ASP A 345 -15.05 1.93 -10.22
CA ASP A 345 -13.70 1.73 -9.71
C ASP A 345 -13.21 0.31 -10.04
N LEU A 346 -12.14 0.24 -10.84
CA LEU A 346 -11.56 -1.04 -11.26
C LEU A 346 -11.06 -1.87 -10.06
N GLY A 347 -10.59 -1.22 -9.00
CA GLY A 347 -10.18 -1.89 -7.77
C GLY A 347 -11.36 -2.57 -7.08
N VAL A 348 -12.47 -1.86 -6.88
CA VAL A 348 -13.71 -2.41 -6.34
C VAL A 348 -14.21 -3.57 -7.20
N ARG A 349 -14.27 -3.41 -8.52
CA ARG A 349 -14.72 -4.46 -9.44
C ARG A 349 -13.82 -5.70 -9.42
N LYS A 350 -12.50 -5.52 -9.36
CA LYS A 350 -11.55 -6.64 -9.21
C LYS A 350 -11.69 -7.33 -7.86
N GLY A 351 -11.86 -6.56 -6.79
CA GLY A 351 -12.14 -7.06 -5.45
C GLY A 351 -13.40 -7.89 -5.41
N PHE A 352 -14.46 -7.40 -6.06
CA PHE A 352 -15.73 -8.10 -6.21
C PHE A 352 -15.52 -9.44 -6.93
N ALA A 353 -14.85 -9.43 -8.08
CA ALA A 353 -14.55 -10.66 -8.82
C ALA A 353 -13.85 -11.71 -7.94
N VAL A 354 -12.89 -11.29 -7.10
CA VAL A 354 -12.18 -12.17 -6.15
C VAL A 354 -13.12 -12.69 -5.05
N VAL A 355 -13.85 -11.82 -4.37
CA VAL A 355 -14.73 -12.20 -3.24
C VAL A 355 -15.88 -13.10 -3.70
N TYR A 356 -16.42 -12.83 -4.89
CA TYR A 356 -17.60 -13.52 -5.39
C TYR A 356 -17.29 -14.71 -6.31
N GLY A 357 -16.02 -14.88 -6.71
CA GLY A 357 -15.58 -15.98 -7.57
C GLY A 357 -16.19 -15.89 -8.97
N CYS A 358 -16.18 -14.70 -9.56
CA CYS A 358 -16.75 -14.44 -10.88
C CYS A 358 -15.77 -13.70 -11.79
N ASP A 359 -16.09 -13.61 -13.07
CA ASP A 359 -15.41 -12.71 -14.00
C ASP A 359 -15.58 -11.24 -13.57
N LEU A 360 -14.79 -10.34 -14.17
CA LEU A 360 -14.83 -8.92 -13.85
C LEU A 360 -16.25 -8.36 -14.08
N PRO A 361 -17.01 -8.00 -13.02
CA PRO A 361 -18.39 -7.55 -13.17
C PRO A 361 -18.46 -6.16 -13.81
N THR A 362 -19.60 -5.79 -14.37
CA THR A 362 -19.92 -4.41 -14.77
C THR A 362 -20.17 -3.52 -13.55
N ALA A 363 -20.12 -2.20 -13.72
CA ALA A 363 -20.45 -1.26 -12.65
C ALA A 363 -21.89 -1.47 -12.14
N GLU A 364 -22.84 -1.70 -13.05
CA GLU A 364 -24.24 -1.97 -12.73
C GLU A 364 -24.40 -3.24 -11.89
N GLN A 365 -23.70 -4.32 -12.22
CA GLN A 365 -23.73 -5.56 -11.43
C GLN A 365 -23.22 -5.33 -10.00
N VAL A 366 -22.12 -4.57 -9.85
CA VAL A 366 -21.58 -4.21 -8.53
C VAL A 366 -22.57 -3.36 -7.74
N LEU A 367 -23.15 -2.33 -8.37
CA LEU A 367 -24.11 -1.43 -7.73
C LEU A 367 -25.38 -2.17 -7.29
N SER A 368 -25.96 -2.99 -8.17
CA SER A 368 -27.14 -3.79 -7.89
C SER A 368 -26.91 -4.78 -6.74
N HIS A 369 -25.79 -5.50 -6.76
CA HIS A 369 -25.44 -6.40 -5.65
C HIS A 369 -25.22 -5.63 -4.35
N GLY A 370 -24.57 -4.45 -4.45
CA GLY A 370 -24.19 -3.63 -3.31
C GLY A 370 -25.32 -2.95 -2.56
N GLU A 371 -26.56 -2.98 -3.05
CA GLU A 371 -27.74 -2.47 -2.33
C GLU A 371 -27.92 -3.15 -0.96
N ARG A 372 -27.55 -4.44 -0.84
CA ARG A 372 -27.60 -5.17 0.44
C ARG A 372 -26.61 -4.65 1.50
N TRP A 373 -25.60 -3.88 1.09
CA TRP A 373 -24.55 -3.37 1.99
C TRP A 373 -24.90 -2.01 2.59
N ARG A 374 -26.04 -1.42 2.22
CA ARG A 374 -26.50 -0.15 2.80
C ARG A 374 -26.71 -0.29 4.33
N PRO A 375 -26.44 0.77 5.11
CA PRO A 375 -25.93 2.08 4.71
C PRO A 375 -24.39 2.16 4.75
N TYR A 376 -23.67 1.04 4.65
CA TYR A 376 -22.22 0.95 4.87
C TYR A 376 -21.44 0.50 3.63
N ARG A 377 -21.91 0.88 2.45
CA ARG A 377 -21.27 0.55 1.17
C ARG A 377 -19.83 1.04 1.07
N THR A 378 -19.45 2.09 1.79
CA THR A 378 -18.05 2.55 1.85
C THR A 378 -17.14 1.56 2.57
N VAL A 379 -17.61 0.92 3.64
CA VAL A 379 -16.85 -0.12 4.32
C VAL A 379 -16.74 -1.37 3.44
N ALA A 380 -17.83 -1.75 2.75
CA ALA A 380 -17.77 -2.84 1.76
C ALA A 380 -16.74 -2.54 0.66
N SER A 381 -16.76 -1.32 0.10
CA SER A 381 -15.78 -0.87 -0.89
C SER A 381 -14.34 -0.99 -0.37
N TRP A 382 -14.10 -0.65 0.90
CA TRP A 382 -12.80 -0.82 1.53
C TRP A 382 -12.31 -2.27 1.55
N TYR A 383 -13.17 -3.21 1.94
CA TYR A 383 -12.83 -4.65 1.89
C TYR A 383 -12.58 -5.13 0.46
N LEU A 384 -13.41 -4.71 -0.51
CA LEU A 384 -13.20 -5.06 -1.91
C LEU A 384 -11.85 -4.54 -2.43
N TRP A 385 -11.44 -3.31 -2.08
CA TRP A 385 -10.10 -2.83 -2.41
C TRP A 385 -8.98 -3.68 -1.82
N GLN A 386 -9.12 -4.15 -0.57
CA GLN A 386 -8.12 -5.03 0.04
C GLN A 386 -8.05 -6.39 -0.68
N SER A 387 -9.18 -6.90 -1.19
CA SER A 387 -9.22 -8.16 -1.94
C SER A 387 -8.61 -8.05 -3.35
N ALA A 388 -8.68 -6.88 -3.97
CA ALA A 388 -8.21 -6.67 -5.35
C ALA A 388 -6.70 -6.86 -5.54
N GLY A 389 -5.91 -6.68 -4.46
CA GLY A 389 -4.45 -6.86 -4.45
C GLY A 389 -4.00 -8.32 -4.31
N GLY A 390 -4.93 -9.25 -4.10
CA GLY A 390 -4.69 -10.70 -4.07
C GLY A 390 -4.67 -11.28 -5.47
N ARG A 391 -3.64 -10.98 -6.24
CA ARG A 391 -3.13 -11.89 -7.28
C ARG A 391 -1.64 -12.01 -7.04
#